data_AF-A0A645IEK8-F1
#
_entry.id   AF-A0A645IEK8-F1
#
_cell.length_a   1.000
_cell.length_b   1.000
_cell.length_c   1.000
_cell.angle_alpha   90.00
_cell.angle_beta   90.00
_cell.angle_gamma   90.00
#
_symmetry.space_group_name_H-M   'P 1'
#
loop_
_entity.id
_entity.type
_entity.pdbx_description
1 polymer ?
#
loop_
_entity_poly.entity_id
_entity_poly.type
_entity_poly.pdbx_seq_one_letter_code
_entity_poly.pdbx_strand_id
1 'polypeptide(L)'
;MQACRPLDGAQRIPGVQPGARLLLHAEGDRAVRAVLERIDAIEALGIAPVSVSPAYWRTLANRLAARLPLSEYSAERHAAWQAGRALS
;
A
#
# COMPACT_ATOMS: atom_id res chain seq x y z
N MET A 1 13.79 9.67 -18.31
CA MET A 1 14.19 8.25 -18.13
C MET A 1 15.03 8.15 -16.87
N GLN A 2 14.61 7.38 -15.87
CA GLN A 2 15.43 7.15 -14.68
C GLN A 2 15.71 5.65 -14.58
N ALA A 3 16.98 5.28 -14.57
CA ALA A 3 17.44 3.90 -14.53
C ALA A 3 17.10 3.26 -13.17
N CYS A 4 16.58 2.03 -13.19
CA CYS A 4 16.43 1.20 -12.00
C CYS A 4 17.81 1.04 -11.34
N ARG A 5 17.90 1.29 -10.02
CA ARG A 5 19.11 0.94 -9.27
C ARG A 5 19.16 -0.57 -9.07
N PRO A 6 20.35 -1.18 -8.82
CA PRO A 6 20.53 -2.64 -8.75
C PRO A 6 19.72 -3.39 -7.65
N LEU A 7 18.81 -2.71 -6.95
CA LEU A 7 17.96 -3.24 -5.89
C LEU A 7 16.47 -2.90 -6.08
N ASP A 8 16.11 -2.16 -7.13
CA ASP A 8 14.70 -1.93 -7.47
C ASP A 8 14.19 -3.16 -8.24
N GLY A 9 13.34 -3.96 -7.58
CA GLY A 9 12.60 -5.01 -8.26
C GLY A 9 11.71 -4.40 -9.34
N ALA A 10 12.15 -4.49 -10.60
CA ALA A 10 11.36 -4.05 -11.74
C ALA A 10 10.39 -5.17 -12.14
N GLN A 11 9.13 -5.07 -11.69
CA GLN A 11 8.07 -5.97 -12.16
C GLN A 11 7.33 -5.31 -13.31
N ARG A 12 7.36 -5.93 -14.50
CA ARG A 12 6.50 -5.53 -15.61
C ARG A 12 5.13 -6.19 -15.43
N ILE A 13 4.13 -5.38 -15.13
CA ILE A 13 2.73 -5.79 -15.05
C ILE A 13 2.06 -5.29 -16.33
N PRO A 14 1.42 -6.16 -17.14
CA PRO A 14 0.69 -5.73 -18.33
C PRO A 14 -0.32 -4.61 -18.00
N GLY A 15 -0.31 -3.53 -18.78
CA GLY A 15 -1.18 -2.37 -18.57
C GLY A 15 -0.65 -1.33 -17.56
N VAL A 16 0.51 -1.57 -16.93
CA VAL A 16 1.11 -0.63 -15.98
C VAL A 16 2.24 0.17 -16.64
N GLN A 17 2.22 1.49 -16.47
CA GLN A 17 3.23 2.38 -17.03
C GLN A 17 4.62 2.11 -16.42
N PRO A 18 5.70 2.14 -17.23
CA PRO A 18 7.06 2.07 -16.73
C PRO A 18 7.32 3.12 -15.65
N GLY A 19 7.87 2.69 -14.50
CA GLY A 19 8.12 3.55 -13.35
C GLY A 19 7.07 3.45 -12.23
N ALA A 20 5.94 2.77 -12.48
CA ALA A 20 5.02 2.41 -11.40
C ALA A 20 5.64 1.38 -10.45
N ARG A 21 5.20 1.41 -9.19
CA ARG A 21 5.65 0.48 -8.14
C ARG A 21 4.46 -0.22 -7.52
N LEU A 22 4.47 -1.55 -7.55
CA LEU A 22 3.50 -2.36 -6.83
C LEU A 22 3.71 -2.19 -5.32
N LEU A 23 2.66 -1.77 -4.61
CA LEU A 23 2.70 -1.54 -3.17
C LEU A 23 2.08 -2.70 -2.38
N LEU A 24 1.04 -3.31 -2.95
CA LEU A 24 0.29 -4.42 -2.37
C LEU A 24 -0.20 -5.33 -3.48
N HIS A 25 -0.09 -6.63 -3.24
CA HIS A 25 -0.62 -7.67 -4.10
C HIS A 25 -1.34 -8.70 -3.24
N ALA A 26 -2.58 -9.01 -3.59
CA ALA A 26 -3.37 -10.05 -2.95
C ALA A 26 -3.94 -10.95 -4.04
N GLU A 27 -3.79 -12.26 -3.87
CA GLU A 27 -4.31 -13.27 -4.77
C GLU A 27 -4.99 -14.37 -3.96
N GLY A 28 -6.11 -14.87 -4.49
CA GLY A 28 -6.94 -15.85 -3.82
C GLY A 28 -7.95 -15.23 -2.84
N ASP A 29 -9.10 -15.89 -2.72
CA ASP A 29 -10.29 -15.37 -2.04
C ASP A 29 -10.00 -14.83 -0.63
N ARG A 30 -9.34 -15.63 0.21
CA ARG A 30 -9.03 -15.26 1.60
C ARG A 30 -8.14 -14.01 1.69
N ALA A 31 -7.11 -13.91 0.84
CA ALA A 31 -6.18 -12.79 0.88
C ALA A 31 -6.84 -11.52 0.34
N VAL A 32 -7.60 -11.65 -0.77
CA VAL A 32 -8.36 -10.55 -1.37
C VAL A 32 -9.38 -10.01 -0.37
N ARG A 33 -10.18 -10.86 0.26
CA ARG A 33 -11.15 -10.45 1.27
C ARG A 33 -10.50 -9.74 2.45
N ALA A 34 -9.40 -10.27 2.99
CA ALA A 34 -8.70 -9.66 4.12
C ALA A 34 -8.15 -8.25 3.78
N VAL A 35 -7.71 -8.04 2.53
CA VAL A 35 -7.28 -6.72 2.04
C VAL A 35 -8.46 -5.77 1.85
N LEU A 36 -9.55 -6.24 1.24
CA LEU A 36 -10.77 -5.44 1.06
C LEU A 36 -11.30 -4.95 2.41
N GLU A 37 -11.34 -5.80 3.43
CA GLU A 37 -11.73 -5.39 4.79
C GLU A 37 -10.83 -4.29 5.39
N ARG A 38 -9.56 -4.19 4.98
CA ARG A 38 -8.68 -3.08 5.39
C ARG A 38 -8.97 -1.81 4.60
N ILE A 39 -9.30 -1.95 3.32
CA ILE A 39 -9.73 -0.83 2.48
C ILE A 39 -11.04 -0.25 3.02
N ASP A 40 -12.04 -1.09 3.30
CA ASP A 40 -13.32 -0.68 3.87
C ASP A 40 -13.12 0.05 5.21
N ALA A 41 -12.24 -0.46 6.08
CA ALA A 41 -11.93 0.18 7.35
C ALA A 41 -11.28 1.56 7.18
N ILE A 42 -10.44 1.74 6.15
CA ILE A 42 -9.84 3.04 5.80
C ILE A 42 -10.90 4.00 5.25
N GLU A 43 -11.76 3.52 4.37
CA GLU A 43 -12.85 4.31 3.78
C GLU A 43 -13.85 4.76 4.84
N ALA A 44 -14.13 3.91 5.85
CA ALA A 44 -14.96 4.26 7.00
C ALA A 44 -14.39 5.42 7.85
N LEU A 45 -13.08 5.69 7.78
CA LEU A 45 -12.45 6.87 8.38
C LEU A 45 -12.59 8.13 7.52
N GLY A 46 -13.27 8.05 6.36
CA GLY A 46 -13.37 9.14 5.39
C GLY A 46 -12.08 9.37 4.61
N ILE A 47 -11.15 8.42 4.62
CA ILE A 47 -9.84 8.52 3.96
C ILE A 47 -9.91 7.79 2.62
N ALA A 48 -9.60 8.49 1.52
CA ALA A 48 -9.46 7.84 0.23
C ALA A 48 -8.27 6.85 0.27
N PRO A 49 -8.41 5.56 -0.09
CA PRO A 49 -7.32 4.59 -0.02
C PRO A 49 -6.07 5.00 -0.82
N VAL A 50 -6.26 5.72 -1.92
CA VAL A 50 -5.18 6.28 -2.76
C VAL A 50 -4.39 7.40 -2.06
N SER A 51 -4.97 8.02 -1.04
CA SER A 51 -4.28 9.02 -0.20
C SER A 51 -3.60 8.39 1.01
N VAL A 52 -3.66 7.08 1.21
CA VAL A 52 -2.95 6.42 2.32
C VAL A 52 -1.45 6.35 2.03
N SER A 53 -0.64 6.40 3.10
CA SER A 53 0.82 6.29 3.01
C SER A 53 1.28 5.08 2.19
N PRO A 54 2.13 5.27 1.16
CA PRO A 54 2.72 4.16 0.42
C PRO A 54 3.53 3.18 1.29
N ALA A 55 4.07 3.66 2.42
CA ALA A 55 4.78 2.81 3.37
C ALA A 55 3.83 1.86 4.12
N TYR A 56 2.61 2.30 4.44
CA TYR A 56 1.59 1.45 5.04
C TYR A 56 1.23 0.29 4.10
N TRP A 57 0.96 0.58 2.82
CA TRP A 57 0.61 -0.44 1.84
C TRP A 57 1.70 -1.52 1.69
N ARG A 58 2.98 -1.11 1.67
CA ARG A 58 4.11 -2.05 1.63
C ARG A 58 4.19 -2.92 2.89
N THR A 59 3.98 -2.33 4.06
CA THR A 59 3.95 -3.10 5.32
C THR A 59 2.79 -4.10 5.33
N LEU A 60 1.62 -3.69 4.84
CA LEU A 60 0.46 -4.57 4.70
C LEU A 60 0.77 -5.76 3.78
N ALA A 61 1.42 -5.51 2.65
CA ALA A 61 1.84 -6.53 1.70
C ALA A 61 2.84 -7.53 2.31
N ASN A 62 3.83 -7.03 3.05
CA ASN A 62 4.80 -7.87 3.73
C ASN A 62 4.12 -8.78 4.78
N ARG A 63 3.15 -8.24 5.54
CA ARG A 63 2.39 -9.01 6.52
C ARG A 63 1.50 -10.05 5.86
N LEU A 64 0.86 -9.70 4.75
CA LEU A 64 0.04 -10.62 3.96
C LEU A 64 0.87 -11.80 3.44
N ALA A 65 2.03 -11.51 2.83
CA ALA A 65 2.95 -12.54 2.32
C ALA A 65 3.49 -13.44 3.45
N ALA A 66 3.76 -12.87 4.62
CA ALA A 66 4.20 -13.58 5.82
C ALA A 66 3.05 -14.29 6.57
N ARG A 67 1.80 -14.20 6.09
CA ARG A 67 0.59 -14.73 6.76
C ARG A 67 0.41 -14.24 8.19
N LEU A 68 0.84 -13.01 8.45
CA LEU A 68 0.68 -12.33 9.74
C LEU A 68 -0.65 -11.55 9.77
N PRO A 69 -1.20 -11.27 10.97
CA PRO A 69 -2.40 -10.42 11.10
C PRO A 69 -2.20 -9.08 10.41
N LEU A 70 -3.16 -8.61 9.62
CA LEU A 70 -3.02 -7.34 8.90
C LEU A 70 -3.11 -6.14 9.86
N SER A 71 -2.26 -5.14 9.66
CA SER A 71 -2.22 -3.94 10.51
C SER A 71 -3.32 -2.96 10.15
N GLU A 72 -4.00 -2.41 11.15
CA GLU A 72 -4.96 -1.33 10.98
C GLU A 72 -4.30 -0.01 10.58
N TYR A 73 -5.06 0.85 9.92
CA TYR A 73 -4.67 2.21 9.61
C TYR A 73 -5.55 3.16 10.41
N SER A 74 -4.95 4.13 11.09
CA SER A 74 -5.67 5.06 11.96
C SER A 74 -5.63 6.48 11.41
N ALA A 75 -6.59 7.30 11.84
CA ALA A 75 -6.66 8.71 11.47
C ALA A 75 -5.42 9.49 11.96
N GLU A 76 -4.88 9.17 13.14
CA GLU A 76 -3.66 9.79 13.69
C GLU A 76 -2.45 9.48 12.81
N ARG A 77 -2.32 8.22 12.38
CA ARG A 77 -1.27 7.82 11.43
C ARG A 77 -1.41 8.55 10.10
N HIS A 78 -2.65 8.77 9.64
CA HIS A 78 -2.90 9.54 8.43
C HIS A 78 -2.47 11.01 8.58
N ALA A 79 -2.86 11.66 9.67
CA ALA A 79 -2.49 13.03 9.97
C ALA A 79 -0.96 13.22 10.05
N ALA A 80 -0.26 12.31 10.73
CA ALA A 80 1.20 12.33 10.81
C ALA A 80 1.88 12.21 9.43
N TRP A 81 1.34 11.34 8.57
CA TRP A 81 1.84 11.20 7.20
C TRP A 81 1.56 12.43 6.34
N GLN A 82 0.37 13.04 6.44
CA GLN A 82 0.04 14.29 5.74
C GLN A 82 0.98 15.42 6.17
N ALA A 83 1.22 15.58 7.47
CA ALA A 83 2.13 16.58 8.00
C ALA A 83 3.57 16.39 7.46
N GLY A 84 4.07 15.14 7.43
CA GLY A 84 5.38 14.85 6.85
C GLY A 84 5.48 15.16 5.35
N ARG A 85 4.39 15.03 4.59
CA ARG A 85 4.35 15.39 3.16
C ARG A 85 4.30 16.88 2.90
N ALA A 86 3.75 17.67 3.80
CA ALA A 86 3.73 19.12 3.67
C ALA A 86 5.12 19.74 3.87
N LEU A 87 6.07 19.00 4.45
CA LEU A 87 7.43 19.44 4.75
C LEU A 87 8.46 19.06 3.68
N SER A 88 8.06 18.33 2.63
CA SER A 88 8.91 17.81 1.56
C SER A 88 8.70 18.54 0.24
#